data_AF-A0A2T7G503-F1
#
_entry.id   AF-A0A2T7G503-F1
#
_cell.length_a   1.000
_cell.length_b   1.000
_cell.length_c   1.000
_cell.angle_alpha   90.00
_cell.angle_beta   90.00
_cell.angle_gamma   90.00
#
_symmetry.space_group_name_H-M   'P 1'
#
loop_
_entity.id
_entity.type
_entity.pdbx_description
1 polymer ?
#
loop_
_entity_poly.entity_id
_entity_poly.type
_entity_poly.pdbx_seq_one_letter_code
_entity_poly.pdbx_strand_id
1 'polypeptide(L)'
;MPQNTSTLTLFRNQTFRMLWIAALASNFGGLVQAVGAAWMMTSLTESQSMVALVQSSVTLPIMVFSLLAGVFADNFDRRKVMLIAQSFMLVVSIILAIMAYEGLLSPWLLLGFTFLIGCGTALHNPSWQASMGDIVSRDELSAAVSLNSMGFNLMRSIGPAAGGAIVAIAGAAAAFTVNAFSYVGIITALWFWRPSTPQRRLPRERMGSAFSAGLRYVAMSPNLMKVIFRGFMFGLSAIAILALLPLIVRELLHGGAFVYGVLLGCFGMGAVCGALLNAGLRARFQNERITQAAFLAFAVSSITLALSHHYVFSGAALLLAGGSWVMALSLFNVTIQLSTPRWVVGRAVALYQTGVFGGMAGGSWAWGAIAENFGADRAMLLASALLIFGALAGLRVPLPDSTDLDLNPLNTFTEPALRLDLKQRSGPIMIMVDYEIAQEDVTEFLAVMNARRRIRIRDGAQQWALLRDLENPDVWTETYHVPTWVEYVRHHERRTQADAESYERVLKLHRAKERPKVHRMIERQTVSLHDDTPLKDEHGKITE
;
A
#
# COMPACT_ATOMS: atom_id res chain seq x y z
N MET A 1 20.40 -21.21 -14.34
CA MET A 1 19.51 -20.40 -15.21
C MET A 1 18.08 -20.72 -14.80
N PRO A 2 17.23 -19.74 -14.46
CA PRO A 2 15.83 -20.03 -14.19
C PRO A 2 15.23 -20.61 -15.47
N GLN A 3 14.74 -21.85 -15.40
CA GLN A 3 14.01 -22.46 -16.52
C GLN A 3 12.80 -21.56 -16.79
N ASN A 4 12.65 -21.10 -18.04
CA ASN A 4 11.43 -20.44 -18.50
C ASN A 4 10.31 -21.49 -18.44
N THR A 5 9.70 -21.69 -17.26
CA THR A 5 8.51 -22.49 -17.08
C THR A 5 7.43 -21.85 -17.95
N SER A 6 7.11 -22.51 -19.05
CA SER A 6 6.03 -22.07 -19.94
C SER A 6 4.78 -21.78 -19.11
N THR A 7 4.12 -20.64 -19.36
CA THR A 7 2.87 -20.25 -18.69
C THR A 7 1.78 -21.33 -18.81
N LEU A 8 1.87 -22.20 -19.82
CA LEU A 8 1.00 -23.36 -20.01
C LEU A 8 1.17 -24.44 -18.93
N THR A 9 2.34 -24.54 -18.30
CA THR A 9 2.61 -25.50 -17.21
C THR A 9 1.76 -25.19 -15.99
N LEU A 10 1.46 -23.90 -15.72
CA LEU A 10 0.58 -23.49 -14.61
C LEU A 10 -0.85 -24.04 -14.78
N PHE A 11 -1.36 -24.14 -16.01
CA PHE A 11 -2.69 -24.68 -16.28
C PHE A 11 -2.78 -26.20 -16.12
N ARG A 12 -1.64 -26.91 -15.96
CA ARG A 12 -1.62 -28.32 -15.54
C ARG A 12 -1.94 -28.47 -14.06
N ASN A 13 -1.62 -27.47 -13.24
CA ASN A 13 -2.04 -27.46 -11.84
C ASN A 13 -3.56 -27.16 -11.78
N GLN A 14 -4.35 -28.22 -11.54
CA GLN A 14 -5.80 -28.15 -11.51
C GLN A 14 -6.33 -27.15 -10.47
N THR A 15 -5.67 -27.08 -9.32
CA THR A 15 -6.02 -26.14 -8.23
C THR A 15 -5.81 -24.70 -8.68
N PHE A 16 -4.65 -24.40 -9.25
CA PHE A 16 -4.35 -23.08 -9.80
C PHE A 16 -5.35 -22.67 -10.87
N ARG A 17 -5.58 -23.54 -11.87
CA ARG A 17 -6.51 -23.28 -12.97
C ARG A 17 -7.93 -22.99 -12.47
N MET A 18 -8.45 -23.82 -11.57
CA MET A 18 -9.80 -23.67 -11.01
C MET A 18 -9.95 -22.35 -10.26
N LEU A 19 -9.01 -22.04 -9.35
CA LEU A 19 -9.04 -20.81 -8.56
C LEU A 19 -8.85 -19.57 -9.44
N TRP A 20 -7.95 -19.62 -10.42
CA TRP A 20 -7.67 -18.49 -11.31
C TRP A 20 -8.87 -18.15 -12.20
N ILE A 21 -9.51 -19.15 -12.83
CA ILE A 21 -10.72 -18.91 -13.64
C ILE A 21 -11.85 -18.35 -12.78
N ALA A 22 -12.05 -18.91 -11.58
CA ALA A 22 -13.09 -18.45 -10.67
C ALA A 22 -12.82 -17.02 -10.17
N ALA A 23 -11.56 -16.67 -9.92
CA ALA A 23 -11.16 -15.32 -9.52
C ALA A 23 -11.36 -14.31 -10.65
N LEU A 24 -11.08 -14.68 -11.91
CA LEU A 24 -11.38 -13.82 -13.06
C LEU A 24 -12.87 -13.60 -13.23
N ALA A 25 -13.69 -14.65 -13.10
CA ALA A 25 -15.14 -14.54 -13.15
C ALA A 25 -15.66 -13.61 -12.04
N SER A 26 -15.16 -13.76 -10.81
CA SER A 26 -15.52 -12.88 -9.69
C SER A 26 -15.07 -11.43 -9.92
N ASN A 27 -13.88 -11.20 -10.48
CA ASN A 27 -13.42 -9.86 -10.80
C ASN A 27 -14.25 -9.20 -11.90
N PHE A 28 -14.64 -9.97 -12.93
CA PHE A 28 -15.56 -9.53 -13.96
C PHE A 28 -16.90 -9.10 -13.38
N GLY A 29 -17.51 -9.93 -12.51
CA GLY A 29 -18.74 -9.59 -11.81
C GLY A 29 -18.63 -8.29 -11.01
N GLY A 30 -17.54 -8.12 -10.27
CA GLY A 30 -17.30 -6.91 -9.49
C GLY A 30 -17.22 -5.63 -10.33
N LEU A 31 -16.57 -5.71 -11.50
CA LEU A 31 -16.50 -4.59 -12.44
C LEU A 31 -17.85 -4.27 -13.08
N VAL A 32 -18.62 -5.31 -13.45
CA VAL A 32 -19.98 -5.16 -13.98
C VAL A 32 -20.88 -4.49 -12.94
N GLN A 33 -20.82 -4.91 -11.68
CA GLN A 33 -21.55 -4.25 -10.59
C GLN A 33 -21.10 -2.80 -10.41
N ALA A 34 -19.80 -2.51 -10.44
CA ALA A 34 -19.31 -1.14 -10.24
C ALA A 34 -19.89 -0.19 -11.31
N VAL A 35 -19.94 -0.63 -12.56
CA VAL A 35 -20.59 0.10 -13.65
C VAL A 35 -22.09 0.24 -13.42
N GLY A 36 -22.76 -0.85 -13.03
CA GLY A 36 -24.18 -0.84 -12.71
C GLY A 36 -24.52 0.12 -11.57
N ALA A 37 -23.73 0.15 -10.50
CA ALA A 37 -23.96 1.00 -9.34
C ALA A 37 -23.74 2.48 -9.66
N ALA A 38 -22.64 2.80 -10.36
CA ALA A 38 -22.35 4.17 -10.77
C ALA A 38 -23.44 4.70 -11.72
N TRP A 39 -23.90 3.89 -12.67
CA TRP A 39 -24.97 4.29 -13.58
C TRP A 39 -26.35 4.35 -12.89
N MET A 40 -26.69 3.36 -12.06
CA MET A 40 -27.94 3.34 -11.29
C MET A 40 -28.08 4.59 -10.43
N MET A 41 -26.99 5.06 -9.80
CA MET A 41 -27.02 6.27 -8.99
C MET A 41 -27.50 7.49 -9.81
N THR A 42 -27.07 7.63 -11.06
CA THR A 42 -27.55 8.70 -11.94
C THR A 42 -29.07 8.63 -12.16
N SER A 43 -29.66 7.44 -12.15
CA SER A 43 -31.12 7.26 -12.32
C SER A 43 -31.90 7.47 -11.01
N LEU A 44 -31.26 7.30 -9.85
CA LEU A 44 -31.89 7.44 -8.53
C LEU A 44 -31.89 8.87 -7.99
N THR A 45 -30.98 9.73 -8.45
CA THR A 45 -30.85 11.10 -7.95
C THR A 45 -30.28 12.03 -9.00
N GLU A 46 -30.65 13.31 -8.90
CA GLU A 46 -30.06 14.40 -9.67
C GLU A 46 -28.79 14.95 -9.00
N SER A 47 -28.50 14.56 -7.75
CA SER A 47 -27.32 15.03 -7.03
C SER A 47 -26.03 14.43 -7.59
N GLN A 48 -25.19 15.32 -8.14
CA GLN A 48 -23.85 15.00 -8.64
C GLN A 48 -22.92 14.50 -7.53
N SER A 49 -23.09 15.03 -6.31
CA SER A 49 -22.37 14.62 -5.11
C SER A 49 -22.63 13.14 -4.78
N MET A 50 -23.89 12.72 -4.85
CA MET A 50 -24.28 11.32 -4.59
C MET A 50 -23.71 10.35 -5.62
N VAL A 51 -23.68 10.75 -6.90
CA VAL A 51 -23.05 9.96 -7.97
C VAL A 51 -21.56 9.78 -7.71
N ALA A 52 -20.85 10.84 -7.35
CA ALA A 52 -19.42 10.77 -7.06
C ALA A 52 -19.12 9.95 -5.78
N LEU A 53 -20.00 10.00 -4.78
CA LEU A 53 -19.89 9.22 -3.53
C LEU A 53 -19.93 7.72 -3.75
N VAL A 54 -20.42 7.21 -4.89
CA VAL A 54 -20.31 5.79 -5.24
C VAL A 54 -18.85 5.35 -5.26
N GLN A 55 -17.95 6.18 -5.81
CA GLN A 55 -16.51 5.87 -5.80
C GLN A 55 -15.89 5.98 -4.41
N SER A 56 -16.33 6.94 -3.60
CA SER A 56 -15.93 7.01 -2.19
C SER A 56 -16.34 5.74 -1.44
N SER A 57 -17.54 5.21 -1.69
CA SER A 57 -18.06 4.00 -1.04
C SER A 57 -17.23 2.76 -1.38
N VAL A 58 -16.67 2.68 -2.59
CA VAL A 58 -15.77 1.57 -2.99
C VAL A 58 -14.36 1.74 -2.40
N THR A 59 -13.84 2.95 -2.36
CA THR A 59 -12.43 3.23 -1.99
C THR A 59 -12.21 3.38 -0.48
N LEU A 60 -13.19 3.91 0.25
CA LEU A 60 -13.09 4.17 1.69
C LEU A 60 -12.89 2.90 2.52
N PRO A 61 -13.58 1.76 2.29
CA PRO A 61 -13.26 0.51 2.96
C PRO A 61 -11.82 0.08 2.75
N ILE A 62 -11.31 0.17 1.52
CA ILE A 62 -9.93 -0.22 1.21
C ILE A 62 -8.95 0.67 1.98
N MET A 63 -9.21 1.98 2.07
CA MET A 63 -8.42 2.89 2.90
C MET A 63 -8.41 2.44 4.38
N VAL A 64 -9.58 2.24 4.99
CA VAL A 64 -9.68 1.91 6.43
C VAL A 64 -9.03 0.55 6.74
N PHE A 65 -9.28 -0.45 5.91
CA PHE A 65 -8.78 -1.80 6.11
C PHE A 65 -7.34 -1.99 5.62
N SER A 66 -6.76 -1.08 4.82
CA SER A 66 -5.37 -1.20 4.36
C SER A 66 -4.36 -1.31 5.51
N LEU A 67 -4.59 -0.60 6.61
CA LEU A 67 -3.75 -0.69 7.82
C LEU A 67 -3.88 -2.04 8.54
N LEU A 68 -5.06 -2.67 8.45
CA LEU A 68 -5.36 -3.96 9.05
C LEU A 68 -5.08 -5.14 8.11
N ALA A 69 -4.89 -4.90 6.83
CA ALA A 69 -4.72 -5.92 5.79
C ALA A 69 -3.57 -6.89 6.10
N GLY A 70 -2.42 -6.38 6.55
CA GLY A 70 -1.27 -7.21 6.93
C GLY A 70 -1.55 -8.09 8.14
N VAL A 71 -2.34 -7.59 9.10
CA VAL A 71 -2.75 -8.35 10.28
C VAL A 71 -3.65 -9.52 9.89
N PHE A 72 -4.62 -9.28 9.01
CA PHE A 72 -5.57 -10.31 8.61
C PHE A 72 -4.88 -11.43 7.80
N ALA A 73 -4.02 -11.06 6.85
CA ALA A 73 -3.29 -12.00 6.00
C ALA A 73 -2.29 -12.87 6.78
N ASP A 74 -1.68 -12.30 7.83
CA ASP A 74 -0.68 -12.99 8.62
C ASP A 74 -1.28 -13.73 9.83
N ASN A 75 -2.45 -13.35 10.35
CA ASN A 75 -2.97 -13.96 11.58
C ASN A 75 -4.12 -14.95 11.39
N PHE A 76 -4.76 -14.99 10.23
CA PHE A 76 -5.88 -15.88 10.01
C PHE A 76 -5.58 -16.89 8.91
N ASP A 77 -6.33 -17.99 8.94
CA ASP A 77 -6.33 -18.96 7.85
C ASP A 77 -6.88 -18.27 6.59
N ARG A 78 -6.02 -18.11 5.57
CA ARG A 78 -6.30 -17.38 4.33
C ARG A 78 -7.57 -17.90 3.66
N ARG A 79 -7.77 -19.22 3.61
CA ARG A 79 -8.95 -19.83 3.01
C ARG A 79 -10.22 -19.43 3.76
N LYS A 80 -10.20 -19.44 5.10
CA LYS A 80 -11.36 -19.06 5.91
C LYS A 80 -11.71 -17.58 5.73
N VAL A 81 -10.71 -16.70 5.72
CA VAL A 81 -10.93 -15.26 5.49
C VAL A 81 -11.56 -15.03 4.12
N MET A 82 -11.04 -15.68 3.08
CA MET A 82 -11.55 -15.53 1.71
C MET A 82 -12.98 -16.07 1.58
N LEU A 83 -13.29 -17.22 2.18
CA LEU A 83 -14.65 -17.77 2.16
C LEU A 83 -15.64 -16.87 2.89
N ILE A 84 -15.29 -16.34 4.06
CA ILE A 84 -16.14 -15.41 4.82
C ILE A 84 -16.38 -14.14 3.99
N ALA A 85 -15.33 -13.54 3.44
CA ALA A 85 -15.43 -12.31 2.64
C ALA A 85 -16.29 -12.52 1.38
N GLN A 86 -16.07 -13.60 0.65
CA GLN A 86 -16.81 -13.91 -0.58
C GLN A 86 -18.28 -14.26 -0.29
N SER A 87 -18.55 -15.03 0.77
CA SER A 87 -19.93 -15.34 1.19
C SER A 87 -20.68 -14.09 1.65
N PHE A 88 -20.00 -13.19 2.37
CA PHE A 88 -20.55 -11.91 2.75
C PHE A 88 -20.90 -11.05 1.52
N MET A 89 -19.98 -10.90 0.57
CA MET A 89 -20.25 -10.15 -0.67
C MET A 89 -21.39 -10.78 -1.49
N LEU A 90 -21.48 -12.11 -1.55
CA LEU A 90 -22.59 -12.82 -2.18
C LEU A 90 -23.93 -12.44 -1.56
N VAL A 91 -24.08 -12.53 -0.25
CA VAL A 91 -25.32 -12.18 0.45
C VAL A 91 -25.69 -10.72 0.21
N VAL A 92 -24.72 -9.82 0.34
CA VAL A 92 -24.91 -8.38 0.14
C VAL A 92 -25.33 -8.07 -1.31
N SER A 93 -24.70 -8.72 -2.31
CA SER A 93 -25.06 -8.55 -3.72
C SER A 93 -26.42 -9.16 -4.08
N ILE A 94 -26.83 -10.27 -3.46
CA ILE A 94 -28.18 -10.83 -3.63
C ILE A 94 -29.23 -9.84 -3.11
N ILE A 95 -29.04 -9.31 -1.90
CA ILE A 95 -29.97 -8.33 -1.32
C ILE A 95 -30.02 -7.06 -2.18
N LEU A 96 -28.86 -6.56 -2.63
CA LEU A 96 -28.78 -5.41 -3.54
C LEU A 96 -29.55 -5.66 -4.84
N ALA A 97 -29.39 -6.84 -5.46
CA ALA A 97 -30.09 -7.20 -6.69
C ALA A 97 -31.62 -7.28 -6.49
N ILE A 98 -32.07 -7.92 -5.40
CA ILE A 98 -33.50 -8.01 -5.05
C ILE A 98 -34.08 -6.60 -4.86
N MET A 99 -33.45 -5.76 -4.04
CA MET A 99 -33.92 -4.39 -3.83
C MET A 99 -33.94 -3.56 -5.11
N ALA A 100 -33.01 -3.81 -6.04
CA ALA A 100 -32.99 -3.16 -7.34
C ALA A 100 -34.16 -3.56 -8.23
N TYR A 101 -34.52 -4.85 -8.25
CA TYR A 101 -35.67 -5.35 -9.02
C TYR A 101 -37.01 -4.87 -8.44
N GLU A 102 -37.12 -4.84 -7.11
CA GLU A 102 -38.32 -4.36 -6.42
C GLU A 102 -38.47 -2.83 -6.43
N GLY A 103 -37.50 -2.09 -6.98
CA GLY A 103 -37.52 -0.63 -7.01
C GLY A 103 -37.39 0.03 -5.63
N LEU A 104 -36.89 -0.69 -4.63
CA LEU A 104 -36.75 -0.24 -3.24
C LEU A 104 -35.42 0.45 -2.94
N LEU A 105 -34.54 0.58 -3.94
CA LEU A 105 -33.24 1.21 -3.76
C LEU A 105 -33.34 2.74 -3.66
N SER A 106 -32.90 3.27 -2.53
CA SER A 106 -32.59 4.70 -2.38
C SER A 106 -31.09 4.96 -2.63
N PRO A 107 -30.69 6.21 -2.92
CA PRO A 107 -29.27 6.58 -3.07
C PRO A 107 -28.41 6.12 -1.89
N TRP A 108 -28.87 6.36 -0.65
CA TRP A 108 -28.13 5.95 0.56
C TRP A 108 -28.01 4.43 0.70
N LEU A 109 -29.04 3.67 0.33
CA LEU A 109 -28.96 2.20 0.33
C LEU A 109 -27.93 1.71 -0.68
N LEU A 110 -27.90 2.28 -1.89
CA LEU A 110 -26.91 1.92 -2.91
C LEU A 110 -25.47 2.23 -2.44
N LEU A 111 -25.23 3.38 -1.81
CA LEU A 111 -23.95 3.70 -1.17
C LEU A 111 -23.61 2.69 -0.04
N GLY A 112 -24.57 2.35 0.80
CA GLY A 112 -24.41 1.35 1.86
C GLY A 112 -24.01 -0.03 1.31
N PHE A 113 -24.70 -0.53 0.29
CA PHE A 113 -24.37 -1.82 -0.32
C PHE A 113 -23.00 -1.81 -1.01
N THR A 114 -22.69 -0.76 -1.77
CA THR A 114 -21.37 -0.63 -2.42
C THR A 114 -20.24 -0.53 -1.39
N PHE A 115 -20.47 0.16 -0.27
CA PHE A 115 -19.55 0.21 0.86
C PHE A 115 -19.34 -1.17 1.49
N LEU A 116 -20.41 -1.91 1.78
CA LEU A 116 -20.31 -3.27 2.34
C LEU A 116 -19.54 -4.20 1.40
N ILE A 117 -19.79 -4.14 0.09
CA ILE A 117 -19.05 -4.95 -0.89
C ILE A 117 -17.58 -4.52 -0.95
N GLY A 118 -17.29 -3.23 -0.83
CA GLY A 118 -15.94 -2.71 -0.66
C GLY A 118 -15.24 -3.25 0.59
N CYS A 119 -15.94 -3.38 1.73
CA CYS A 119 -15.40 -4.01 2.94
C CYS A 119 -15.02 -5.47 2.69
N GLY A 120 -15.90 -6.25 2.06
CA GLY A 120 -15.61 -7.63 1.67
C GLY A 120 -14.39 -7.74 0.76
N THR A 121 -14.28 -6.84 -0.22
CA THR A 121 -13.14 -6.76 -1.15
C THR A 121 -11.84 -6.46 -0.41
N ALA A 122 -11.87 -5.53 0.55
CA ALA A 122 -10.72 -5.15 1.35
C ALA A 122 -10.20 -6.29 2.24
N LEU A 123 -11.09 -7.18 2.71
CA LEU A 123 -10.72 -8.40 3.43
C LEU A 123 -10.21 -9.51 2.49
N HIS A 124 -10.81 -9.63 1.30
CA HIS A 124 -10.46 -10.68 0.33
C HIS A 124 -9.08 -10.48 -0.31
N ASN A 125 -8.78 -9.27 -0.79
CA ASN A 125 -7.60 -8.99 -1.61
C ASN A 125 -6.26 -9.40 -0.97
N PRO A 126 -5.96 -9.05 0.30
CA PRO A 126 -4.68 -9.42 0.92
C PRO A 126 -4.51 -10.94 1.05
N SER A 127 -5.60 -11.63 1.40
CA SER A 127 -5.61 -13.08 1.54
C SER A 127 -5.41 -13.80 0.20
N TRP A 128 -6.02 -13.27 -0.88
CA TRP A 128 -5.81 -13.76 -2.25
C TRP A 128 -4.38 -13.56 -2.74
N GLN A 129 -3.78 -12.39 -2.50
CA GLN A 129 -2.39 -12.15 -2.89
C GLN A 129 -1.42 -13.07 -2.13
N ALA A 130 -1.68 -13.33 -0.85
CA ALA A 130 -0.86 -14.21 -0.05
C ALA A 130 -1.03 -15.70 -0.40
N SER A 131 -2.23 -16.13 -0.80
CA SER A 131 -2.51 -17.53 -1.15
C SER A 131 -1.85 -17.97 -2.45
N MET A 132 -1.50 -17.05 -3.35
CA MET A 132 -0.82 -17.38 -4.61
C MET A 132 0.48 -18.19 -4.36
N GLY A 133 1.24 -17.84 -3.32
CA GLY A 133 2.45 -18.56 -2.93
C GLY A 133 2.22 -19.93 -2.28
N ASP A 134 0.99 -20.23 -1.85
CA ASP A 134 0.62 -21.56 -1.32
C ASP A 134 0.15 -22.52 -2.42
N ILE A 135 -0.25 -21.98 -3.58
CA ILE A 135 -0.88 -22.73 -4.67
C ILE A 135 0.17 -23.21 -5.68
N VAL A 136 1.21 -22.41 -5.92
CA VAL A 136 2.26 -22.69 -6.90
C VAL A 136 3.62 -22.84 -6.23
N SER A 137 4.51 -23.59 -6.87
CA SER A 137 5.89 -23.72 -6.41
C SER A 137 6.64 -22.38 -6.50
N ARG A 138 7.75 -22.25 -5.77
CA ARG A 138 8.57 -21.03 -5.76
C ARG A 138 9.06 -20.64 -7.16
N ASP A 139 9.38 -21.62 -7.99
CA ASP A 139 9.89 -21.42 -9.36
C ASP A 139 8.78 -20.97 -10.33
N GLU A 140 7.52 -21.29 -10.01
CA GLU A 140 6.34 -20.93 -10.81
C GLU A 140 5.67 -19.62 -10.37
N LEU A 141 6.03 -19.09 -9.20
CA LEU A 141 5.38 -17.94 -8.59
C LEU A 141 5.41 -16.69 -9.49
N SER A 142 6.54 -16.39 -10.12
CA SER A 142 6.67 -15.24 -11.02
C SER A 142 5.73 -15.33 -12.23
N ALA A 143 5.64 -16.52 -12.83
CA ALA A 143 4.73 -16.78 -13.95
C ALA A 143 3.26 -16.68 -13.50
N ALA A 144 2.94 -17.20 -12.31
CA ALA A 144 1.59 -17.13 -11.74
C ALA A 144 1.16 -15.68 -11.45
N VAL A 145 2.03 -14.87 -10.84
CA VAL A 145 1.80 -13.44 -10.59
C VAL A 145 1.61 -12.67 -11.89
N SER A 146 2.42 -12.97 -12.91
CA SER A 146 2.31 -12.33 -14.23
C SER A 146 0.98 -12.67 -14.90
N LEU A 147 0.59 -13.95 -14.91
CA LEU A 147 -0.68 -14.40 -15.50
C LEU A 147 -1.89 -13.83 -14.74
N ASN A 148 -1.83 -13.77 -13.41
CA ASN A 148 -2.84 -13.12 -12.58
C ASN A 148 -2.98 -11.64 -12.94
N SER A 149 -1.86 -10.92 -13.04
CA SER A 149 -1.84 -9.51 -13.43
C SER A 149 -2.40 -9.29 -14.84
N MET A 150 -2.09 -10.16 -15.80
CA MET A 150 -2.65 -10.11 -17.16
C MET A 150 -4.18 -10.31 -17.13
N GLY A 151 -4.66 -11.31 -16.40
CA GLY A 151 -6.09 -11.60 -16.28
C GLY A 151 -6.87 -10.45 -15.66
N PHE A 152 -6.38 -9.86 -14.56
CA PHE A 152 -6.99 -8.67 -13.94
C PHE A 152 -7.03 -7.47 -14.89
N ASN A 153 -5.95 -7.23 -15.64
CA ASN A 153 -5.90 -6.15 -16.62
C ASN A 153 -6.88 -6.37 -17.78
N LEU A 154 -7.00 -7.61 -18.26
CA LEU A 154 -7.97 -8.00 -19.29
C LEU A 154 -9.41 -7.76 -18.82
N MET A 155 -9.74 -8.22 -17.61
CA MET A 155 -11.06 -7.98 -17.02
C MET A 155 -11.33 -6.49 -16.85
N ARG A 156 -10.33 -5.67 -16.49
CA ARG A 156 -10.49 -4.23 -16.37
C ARG A 156 -10.80 -3.51 -17.69
N SER A 157 -10.40 -4.06 -18.83
CA SER A 157 -10.80 -3.56 -20.16
C SER A 157 -12.18 -4.05 -20.59
N ILE A 158 -12.46 -5.34 -20.42
CA ILE A 158 -13.68 -5.97 -20.95
C ILE A 158 -14.88 -5.77 -20.03
N GLY A 159 -14.65 -5.86 -18.72
CA GLY A 159 -15.66 -5.82 -17.67
C GLY A 159 -16.56 -4.59 -17.76
N PRO A 160 -16.01 -3.36 -17.86
CA PRO A 160 -16.87 -2.19 -17.95
C PRO A 160 -17.70 -2.09 -19.23
N ALA A 161 -17.15 -2.50 -20.37
CA ALA A 161 -17.90 -2.51 -21.63
C ALA A 161 -19.04 -3.53 -21.58
N ALA A 162 -18.76 -4.73 -21.08
CA ALA A 162 -19.78 -5.76 -20.85
C ALA A 162 -20.82 -5.29 -19.82
N GLY A 163 -20.39 -4.65 -18.73
CA GLY A 163 -21.27 -4.09 -17.71
C GLY A 163 -22.18 -3.01 -18.27
N GLY A 164 -21.66 -2.07 -19.06
CA GLY A 164 -22.45 -1.03 -19.72
C GLY A 164 -23.47 -1.61 -20.70
N ALA A 165 -23.11 -2.67 -21.43
CA ALA A 165 -24.03 -3.39 -22.30
C ALA A 165 -25.13 -4.11 -21.50
N ILE A 166 -24.78 -4.80 -20.41
CA ILE A 166 -25.75 -5.46 -19.52
C ILE A 166 -26.73 -4.43 -18.95
N VAL A 167 -26.22 -3.29 -18.46
CA VAL A 167 -27.05 -2.22 -17.90
C VAL A 167 -27.94 -1.59 -18.96
N ALA A 168 -27.44 -1.39 -20.19
CA ALA A 168 -28.21 -0.81 -21.27
C ALA A 168 -29.36 -1.72 -21.75
N ILE A 169 -29.16 -3.05 -21.76
CA ILE A 169 -30.14 -4.01 -22.28
C ILE A 169 -31.10 -4.50 -21.19
N ALA A 170 -30.58 -4.80 -19.99
CA ALA A 170 -31.30 -5.49 -18.92
C ALA A 170 -31.37 -4.70 -17.61
N GLY A 171 -30.86 -3.46 -17.58
CA GLY A 171 -30.88 -2.60 -16.40
C GLY A 171 -29.79 -2.92 -15.38
N ALA A 172 -29.62 -2.04 -14.39
CA ALA A 172 -28.60 -2.19 -13.36
C ALA A 172 -28.81 -3.37 -12.41
N ALA A 173 -30.07 -3.78 -12.17
CA ALA A 173 -30.39 -4.96 -11.38
C ALA A 173 -29.79 -6.26 -11.97
N ALA A 174 -29.76 -6.38 -13.30
CA ALA A 174 -29.11 -7.50 -13.97
C ALA A 174 -27.58 -7.50 -13.73
N ALA A 175 -26.94 -6.32 -13.73
CA ALA A 175 -25.51 -6.20 -13.42
C ALA A 175 -25.19 -6.66 -11.99
N PHE A 176 -26.05 -6.34 -11.02
CA PHE A 176 -25.91 -6.81 -9.63
C PHE A 176 -26.08 -8.32 -9.52
N THR A 177 -27.02 -8.89 -10.26
CA THR A 177 -27.27 -10.33 -10.33
C THR A 177 -26.08 -11.09 -10.92
N VAL A 178 -25.49 -10.57 -12.01
CA VAL A 178 -24.26 -11.12 -12.61
C VAL A 178 -23.13 -11.16 -11.58
N ASN A 179 -22.97 -10.11 -10.77
CA ASN A 179 -21.97 -10.12 -9.71
C ASN A 179 -22.26 -11.15 -8.63
N ALA A 180 -23.51 -11.25 -8.17
CA ALA A 180 -23.92 -12.27 -7.20
C ALA A 180 -23.57 -13.69 -7.69
N PHE A 181 -23.92 -14.04 -8.93
CA PHE A 181 -23.57 -15.33 -9.50
C PHE A 181 -22.06 -15.56 -9.63
N SER A 182 -21.29 -14.50 -9.92
CA SER A 182 -19.83 -14.59 -10.04
C SER A 182 -19.14 -15.06 -8.76
N TYR A 183 -19.71 -14.73 -7.59
CA TYR A 183 -19.17 -15.14 -6.30
C TYR A 183 -19.34 -16.64 -6.03
N VAL A 184 -20.38 -17.27 -6.57
CA VAL A 184 -20.62 -18.72 -6.40
C VAL A 184 -19.45 -19.54 -6.95
N GLY A 185 -18.90 -19.13 -8.10
CA GLY A 185 -17.76 -19.80 -8.73
C GLY A 185 -16.50 -19.77 -7.85
N ILE A 186 -16.17 -18.62 -7.28
CA ILE A 186 -14.97 -18.51 -6.41
C ILE A 186 -15.20 -19.16 -5.04
N ILE A 187 -16.41 -19.10 -4.48
CA ILE A 187 -16.74 -19.78 -3.22
C ILE A 187 -16.60 -21.30 -3.38
N THR A 188 -17.14 -21.87 -4.47
CA THR A 188 -17.03 -23.32 -4.74
C THR A 188 -15.58 -23.74 -4.97
N ALA A 189 -14.81 -22.98 -5.75
CA ALA A 189 -13.38 -23.24 -5.95
C ALA A 189 -12.58 -23.19 -4.63
N LEU A 190 -12.86 -22.22 -3.75
CA LEU A 190 -12.25 -22.11 -2.42
C LEU A 190 -12.72 -23.21 -1.47
N TRP A 191 -13.95 -23.70 -1.62
CA TRP A 191 -14.48 -24.79 -0.82
C TRP A 191 -13.74 -26.10 -1.11
N PHE A 192 -13.42 -26.38 -2.37
CA PHE A 192 -12.68 -27.58 -2.74
C PHE A 192 -11.17 -27.46 -2.51
N TRP A 193 -10.63 -26.25 -2.54
CA TRP A 193 -9.22 -26.04 -2.23
C TRP A 193 -8.89 -26.36 -0.77
N ARG A 194 -7.86 -27.16 -0.53
CA ARG A 194 -7.32 -27.45 0.81
C ARG A 194 -5.85 -26.98 0.86
N PRO A 195 -5.56 -25.84 1.50
CA PRO A 195 -4.20 -25.36 1.62
C PRO A 195 -3.38 -26.31 2.50
N SER A 196 -2.18 -26.67 2.06
CA SER A 196 -1.19 -27.33 2.89
C SER A 196 -0.56 -26.29 3.82
N THR A 197 -1.16 -26.03 4.98
CA THR A 197 -0.66 -25.05 5.95
C THR A 197 0.64 -25.54 6.58
N PRO A 198 1.80 -24.87 6.37
CA PRO A 198 3.01 -25.20 7.10
C PRO A 198 2.80 -24.89 8.59
N GLN A 199 3.17 -25.82 9.48
CA GLN A 199 3.15 -25.55 10.94
C GLN A 199 4.05 -24.35 11.25
N ARG A 200 3.45 -23.27 11.75
CA ARG A 200 4.17 -22.06 12.15
C ARG A 200 5.02 -22.35 13.39
N ARG A 201 6.34 -22.31 13.22
CA ARG A 201 7.33 -22.60 14.28
C ARG A 201 7.66 -21.40 15.18
N LEU A 202 7.12 -20.21 14.92
CA LEU A 202 7.49 -18.99 15.65
C LEU A 202 6.27 -18.29 16.27
N PRO A 203 6.38 -17.78 17.52
CA PRO A 203 5.35 -16.96 18.15
C PRO A 203 5.10 -15.67 17.37
N ARG A 204 3.85 -15.21 17.37
CA ARG A 204 3.43 -13.97 16.72
C ARG A 204 4.12 -12.75 17.33
N GLU A 205 4.53 -11.81 16.51
CA GLU A 205 4.93 -10.48 17.01
C GLU A 205 3.75 -9.80 17.70
N ARG A 206 4.01 -9.12 18.82
CA ARG A 206 3.01 -8.28 19.49
C ARG A 206 2.67 -7.09 18.59
N MET A 207 1.43 -7.08 18.11
CA MET A 207 0.93 -6.22 17.03
C MET A 207 1.02 -4.71 17.32
N GLY A 208 0.82 -4.30 18.58
CA GLY A 208 0.80 -2.88 18.96
C GLY A 208 2.15 -2.18 18.87
N SER A 209 3.22 -2.81 19.38
CA SER A 209 4.57 -2.21 19.36
C SER A 209 5.18 -2.21 17.95
N ALA A 210 4.84 -3.20 17.13
CA ALA A 210 5.31 -3.29 15.76
C ALA A 210 4.61 -2.27 14.82
N PHE A 211 3.34 -1.94 15.09
CA PHE A 211 2.61 -0.92 14.33
C PHE A 211 3.14 0.49 14.62
N SER A 212 3.36 0.82 15.91
CA SER A 212 3.92 2.13 16.29
C SER A 212 5.35 2.32 15.80
N ALA A 213 6.17 1.27 15.78
CA ALA A 213 7.50 1.30 15.17
C ALA A 213 7.44 1.55 13.65
N GLY A 214 6.53 0.88 12.92
CA GLY A 214 6.36 1.09 11.49
C GLY A 214 5.86 2.49 11.12
N LEU A 215 4.87 3.01 11.86
CA LEU A 215 4.36 4.36 11.66
C LEU A 215 5.44 5.41 11.95
N ARG A 216 6.19 5.26 13.04
CA ARG A 216 7.32 6.13 13.39
C ARG A 216 8.39 6.11 12.30
N TYR A 217 8.74 4.93 11.78
CA TYR A 217 9.71 4.80 10.70
C TYR A 217 9.28 5.60 9.46
N VAL A 218 8.02 5.43 9.03
CA VAL A 218 7.47 6.13 7.86
C VAL A 218 7.42 7.64 8.09
N ALA A 219 6.88 8.09 9.23
CA ALA A 219 6.76 9.50 9.57
C ALA A 219 8.11 10.21 9.66
N MET A 220 9.17 9.51 10.09
CA MET A 220 10.53 10.04 10.18
C MET A 220 11.35 9.87 8.89
N SER A 221 10.80 9.20 7.87
CA SER A 221 11.49 8.98 6.58
C SER A 221 10.98 9.98 5.53
N PRO A 222 11.73 11.06 5.21
CA PRO A 222 11.28 12.09 4.28
C PRO A 222 10.92 11.51 2.92
N ASN A 223 11.73 10.58 2.41
CA ASN A 223 11.51 9.92 1.12
C ASN A 223 10.16 9.19 1.06
N LEU A 224 9.77 8.49 2.12
CA LEU A 224 8.47 7.81 2.17
C LEU A 224 7.33 8.81 2.26
N MET A 225 7.46 9.85 3.07
CA MET A 225 6.45 10.92 3.16
C MET A 225 6.26 11.65 1.83
N LYS A 226 7.33 11.88 1.05
CA LYS A 226 7.22 12.43 -0.31
C LYS A 226 6.36 11.53 -1.19
N VAL A 227 6.66 10.23 -1.26
CA VAL A 227 5.91 9.30 -2.12
C VAL A 227 4.44 9.19 -1.69
N ILE A 228 4.16 9.14 -0.38
CA ILE A 228 2.80 9.11 0.17
C ILE A 228 2.03 10.39 -0.20
N PHE A 229 2.67 11.56 -0.04
CA PHE A 229 2.07 12.84 -0.40
C PHE A 229 1.77 12.94 -1.90
N ARG A 230 2.72 12.56 -2.76
CA ARG A 230 2.54 12.51 -4.22
C ARG A 230 1.41 11.56 -4.61
N GLY A 231 1.37 10.39 -3.98
CA GLY A 231 0.30 9.41 -4.16
C GLY A 231 -1.07 9.92 -3.71
N PHE A 232 -1.15 10.59 -2.56
CA PHE A 232 -2.37 11.24 -2.06
C PHE A 232 -2.84 12.33 -3.03
N MET A 233 -1.95 13.23 -3.47
CA MET A 233 -2.30 14.28 -4.43
C MET A 233 -2.79 13.72 -5.76
N PHE A 234 -2.12 12.68 -6.28
CA PHE A 234 -2.56 12.00 -7.50
C PHE A 234 -3.93 11.34 -7.28
N GLY A 235 -4.11 10.58 -6.20
CA GLY A 235 -5.40 9.95 -5.88
C GLY A 235 -6.52 10.97 -5.71
N LEU A 236 -6.27 12.07 -5.01
CA LEU A 236 -7.21 13.17 -4.78
C LEU A 236 -7.68 13.80 -6.09
N SER A 237 -6.78 14.04 -7.03
CA SER A 237 -7.09 14.77 -8.26
C SER A 237 -7.52 13.85 -9.41
N ALA A 238 -6.83 12.72 -9.61
CA ALA A 238 -7.09 11.80 -10.71
C ALA A 238 -8.42 11.05 -10.56
N ILE A 239 -8.91 10.84 -9.32
CA ILE A 239 -10.20 10.17 -9.09
C ILE A 239 -11.38 10.94 -9.70
N ALA A 240 -11.23 12.24 -9.97
CA ALA A 240 -12.26 13.08 -10.57
C ALA A 240 -12.82 12.47 -11.87
N ILE A 241 -11.95 11.90 -12.72
CA ILE A 241 -12.40 11.22 -13.95
C ILE A 241 -13.35 10.08 -13.58
N LEU A 242 -12.93 9.10 -12.77
CA LEU A 242 -13.74 7.92 -12.49
C LEU A 242 -15.00 8.22 -11.66
N ALA A 243 -14.97 9.26 -10.83
CA ALA A 243 -16.09 9.68 -9.99
C ALA A 243 -17.16 10.45 -10.79
N LEU A 244 -16.74 11.31 -11.71
CA LEU A 244 -17.64 12.17 -12.47
C LEU A 244 -17.96 11.62 -13.87
N LEU A 245 -17.29 10.55 -14.34
CA LEU A 245 -17.52 9.99 -15.67
C LEU A 245 -18.99 9.64 -15.97
N PRO A 246 -19.80 9.06 -15.06
CA PRO A 246 -21.22 8.84 -15.32
C PRO A 246 -21.97 10.14 -15.62
N LEU A 247 -21.64 11.23 -14.90
CA LEU A 247 -22.23 12.56 -15.09
C LEU A 247 -21.78 13.16 -16.42
N ILE A 248 -20.48 13.10 -16.74
CA ILE A 248 -19.96 13.58 -18.03
C ILE A 248 -20.64 12.86 -19.20
N VAL A 249 -20.83 11.54 -19.08
CA VAL A 249 -21.51 10.77 -20.13
C VAL A 249 -22.96 11.20 -20.30
N ARG A 250 -23.69 11.42 -19.20
CA ARG A 250 -25.10 11.78 -19.23
C ARG A 250 -25.34 13.24 -19.62
N GLU A 251 -24.59 14.17 -19.04
CA GLU A 251 -24.82 15.62 -19.14
C GLU A 251 -24.10 16.25 -20.33
N LEU A 252 -22.83 15.91 -20.59
CA LEU A 252 -22.03 16.54 -21.65
C LEU A 252 -22.10 15.77 -22.98
N LEU A 253 -22.04 14.44 -22.90
CA LEU A 253 -21.99 13.56 -24.06
C LEU A 253 -23.37 13.05 -24.49
N HIS A 254 -24.40 13.29 -23.68
CA HIS A 254 -25.77 12.80 -23.88
C HIS A 254 -25.85 11.30 -24.21
N GLY A 255 -24.93 10.52 -23.64
CA GLY A 255 -24.80 9.08 -23.84
C GLY A 255 -25.53 8.28 -22.76
N GLY A 256 -25.80 7.00 -23.06
CA GLY A 256 -26.37 6.05 -22.11
C GLY A 256 -25.33 5.15 -21.42
N ALA A 257 -25.83 4.15 -20.68
CA ALA A 257 -25.01 3.18 -19.96
C ALA A 257 -24.00 2.43 -20.84
N PHE A 258 -24.36 2.16 -22.09
CA PHE A 258 -23.47 1.52 -23.06
C PHE A 258 -22.25 2.38 -23.36
N VAL A 259 -22.45 3.68 -23.66
CA VAL A 259 -21.37 4.63 -23.91
C VAL A 259 -20.49 4.76 -22.68
N TYR A 260 -21.08 4.85 -21.49
CA TYR A 260 -20.35 4.85 -20.22
C TYR A 260 -19.46 3.62 -20.05
N GLY A 261 -19.99 2.42 -20.31
CA GLY A 261 -19.22 1.18 -20.25
C GLY A 261 -18.09 1.11 -21.28
N VAL A 262 -18.34 1.53 -22.53
CA VAL A 262 -17.32 1.59 -23.60
C VAL A 262 -16.19 2.55 -23.22
N LEU A 263 -16.52 3.73 -22.71
CA LEU A 263 -15.55 4.72 -22.27
C LEU A 263 -14.70 4.24 -21.08
N LEU A 264 -15.30 3.56 -20.09
CA LEU A 264 -14.50 2.87 -19.07
C LEU A 264 -13.66 1.74 -19.66
N GLY A 265 -14.16 1.04 -20.68
CA GLY A 265 -13.39 0.04 -21.41
C GLY A 265 -12.13 0.63 -22.05
N CYS A 266 -12.24 1.81 -22.66
CA CYS A 266 -11.10 2.59 -23.15
C CYS A 266 -10.10 2.92 -22.02
N PHE A 267 -10.60 3.36 -20.86
CA PHE A 267 -9.76 3.58 -19.68
C PHE A 267 -9.03 2.29 -19.26
N GLY A 268 -9.74 1.16 -19.18
CA GLY A 268 -9.15 -0.13 -18.86
C GLY A 268 -8.08 -0.56 -19.86
N MET A 269 -8.34 -0.41 -21.16
CA MET A 269 -7.39 -0.72 -22.24
C MET A 269 -6.12 0.15 -22.15
N GLY A 270 -6.29 1.46 -21.92
CA GLY A 270 -5.18 2.36 -21.63
C GLY A 270 -4.34 1.88 -20.46
N ALA A 271 -4.99 1.40 -19.41
CA ALA A 271 -4.36 0.84 -18.22
C ALA A 271 -3.50 -0.39 -18.53
N VAL A 272 -3.95 -1.27 -19.44
CA VAL A 272 -3.15 -2.42 -19.92
C VAL A 272 -1.93 -1.94 -20.71
N CYS A 273 -2.10 -1.01 -21.63
CA CYS A 273 -0.98 -0.44 -22.40
C CYS A 273 0.05 0.22 -21.47
N GLY A 274 -0.40 0.99 -20.47
CA GLY A 274 0.48 1.60 -19.47
C GLY A 274 1.27 0.57 -18.66
N ALA A 275 0.64 -0.56 -18.30
CA ALA A 275 1.32 -1.66 -17.61
C ALA A 275 2.44 -2.29 -18.46
N LEU A 276 2.19 -2.51 -19.76
CA LEU A 276 3.16 -3.11 -20.69
C LEU A 276 4.36 -2.17 -20.96
N LEU A 277 4.10 -0.87 -21.09
CA LEU A 277 5.14 0.14 -21.37
C LEU A 277 6.01 0.46 -20.13
N ASN A 278 5.52 0.14 -18.93
CA ASN A 278 6.13 0.52 -17.65
C ASN A 278 7.59 0.07 -17.52
N ALA A 279 7.92 -1.17 -17.91
CA ALA A 279 9.28 -1.71 -17.79
C ALA A 279 10.28 -0.97 -18.71
N GLY A 280 9.89 -0.73 -19.97
CA GLY A 280 10.74 -0.04 -20.94
C GLY A 280 10.97 1.43 -20.60
N LEU A 281 9.94 2.11 -20.07
CA LEU A 281 10.04 3.51 -19.66
C LEU A 281 10.95 3.68 -18.44
N ARG A 282 10.85 2.81 -17.43
CA ARG A 282 11.71 2.85 -16.23
C ARG A 282 13.18 2.57 -16.54
N ALA A 283 13.47 1.78 -17.57
CA ALA A 283 14.85 1.54 -17.99
C ALA A 283 15.49 2.77 -18.66
N ARG A 284 14.68 3.71 -19.17
CA ARG A 284 15.14 4.85 -19.98
C ARG A 284 15.02 6.20 -19.27
N PHE A 285 14.12 6.34 -18.31
CA PHE A 285 13.80 7.62 -17.67
C PHE A 285 13.82 7.50 -16.14
N GLN A 286 14.18 8.60 -15.48
CA GLN A 286 14.10 8.74 -14.02
C GLN A 286 12.65 8.65 -13.52
N ASN A 287 12.48 8.19 -12.28
CA ASN A 287 11.16 7.98 -11.67
C ASN A 287 10.34 9.29 -11.65
N GLU A 288 10.99 10.42 -11.38
CA GLU A 288 10.31 11.72 -11.33
C GLU A 288 9.75 12.12 -12.70
N ARG A 289 10.51 11.95 -13.79
CA ARG A 289 10.06 12.32 -15.15
C ARG A 289 8.86 11.50 -15.59
N ILE A 290 8.85 10.21 -15.28
CA ILE A 290 7.73 9.30 -15.56
C ILE A 290 6.48 9.76 -14.81
N THR A 291 6.63 10.12 -13.54
CA THR A 291 5.52 10.60 -12.71
C THR A 291 4.99 11.93 -13.20
N GLN A 292 5.84 12.91 -13.50
CA GLN A 292 5.43 14.19 -14.08
C GLN A 292 4.67 14.01 -15.39
N ALA A 293 5.18 13.16 -16.29
CA ALA A 293 4.48 12.83 -17.53
C ALA A 293 3.11 12.20 -17.27
N ALA A 294 2.98 11.33 -16.27
CA ALA A 294 1.70 10.74 -15.90
C ALA A 294 0.71 11.79 -15.35
N PHE A 295 1.13 12.70 -14.46
CA PHE A 295 0.27 13.80 -13.99
C PHE A 295 -0.20 14.69 -15.14
N LEU A 296 0.71 15.09 -16.03
CA LEU A 296 0.38 15.97 -17.16
C LEU A 296 -0.52 15.26 -18.17
N ALA A 297 -0.25 14.00 -18.51
CA ALA A 297 -1.09 13.21 -19.40
C ALA A 297 -2.51 13.03 -18.84
N PHE A 298 -2.63 12.80 -17.53
CA PHE A 298 -3.93 12.72 -16.86
C PHE A 298 -4.64 14.09 -16.83
N ALA A 299 -3.91 15.18 -16.63
CA ALA A 299 -4.46 16.55 -16.69
C ALA A 299 -5.00 16.88 -18.08
N VAL A 300 -4.24 16.57 -19.14
CA VAL A 300 -4.69 16.72 -20.54
C VAL A 300 -5.97 15.92 -20.77
N SER A 301 -6.01 14.67 -20.30
CA SER A 301 -7.20 13.82 -20.43
C SER A 301 -8.42 14.42 -19.72
N SER A 302 -8.22 14.97 -18.52
CA SER A 302 -9.25 15.67 -17.74
C SER A 302 -9.78 16.92 -18.46
N ILE A 303 -8.88 17.73 -19.03
CA ILE A 303 -9.24 18.92 -19.82
C ILE A 303 -10.00 18.51 -21.09
N THR A 304 -9.54 17.48 -21.79
CA THR A 304 -10.23 16.97 -22.98
C THR A 304 -11.63 16.48 -22.64
N LEU A 305 -11.82 15.77 -21.52
CA LEU A 305 -13.16 15.33 -21.09
C LEU A 305 -14.08 16.49 -20.69
N ALA A 306 -13.53 17.57 -20.10
CA ALA A 306 -14.31 18.74 -19.75
C ALA A 306 -14.81 19.54 -20.97
N LEU A 307 -14.03 19.55 -22.06
CA LEU A 307 -14.32 20.37 -23.25
C LEU A 307 -14.93 19.58 -24.42
N SER A 308 -14.72 18.27 -24.46
CA SER A 308 -15.14 17.44 -25.60
C SER A 308 -16.59 16.97 -25.48
N HIS A 309 -17.31 17.08 -26.59
CA HIS A 309 -18.68 16.60 -26.75
C HIS A 309 -18.75 15.38 -27.71
N HIS A 310 -17.61 14.75 -28.00
CA HIS A 310 -17.50 13.68 -29.00
C HIS A 310 -16.90 12.40 -28.40
N TYR A 311 -17.56 11.26 -28.63
CA TYR A 311 -17.19 9.96 -28.04
C TYR A 311 -15.76 9.52 -28.36
N VAL A 312 -15.27 9.79 -29.57
CA VAL A 312 -13.92 9.37 -30.00
C VAL A 312 -12.83 10.10 -29.22
N PHE A 313 -12.96 11.42 -29.05
CA PHE A 313 -12.00 12.22 -28.29
C PHE A 313 -12.05 11.89 -26.80
N SER A 314 -13.25 11.68 -26.23
CA SER A 314 -13.40 11.21 -24.85
C SER A 314 -12.80 9.82 -24.63
N GLY A 315 -12.97 8.90 -25.60
CA GLY A 315 -12.37 7.57 -25.55
C GLY A 315 -10.85 7.59 -25.61
N ALA A 316 -10.28 8.41 -26.51
CA ALA A 316 -8.82 8.60 -26.61
C ALA A 316 -8.24 9.24 -25.34
N ALA A 317 -8.92 10.23 -24.76
CA ALA A 317 -8.56 10.83 -23.49
C ALA A 317 -8.58 9.80 -22.35
N LEU A 318 -9.60 8.95 -22.29
CA LEU A 318 -9.68 7.91 -21.25
C LEU A 318 -8.61 6.84 -21.42
N LEU A 319 -8.24 6.47 -22.65
CA LEU A 319 -7.11 5.58 -22.90
C LEU A 319 -5.81 6.18 -22.35
N LEU A 320 -5.56 7.47 -22.58
CA LEU A 320 -4.40 8.17 -22.02
C LEU A 320 -4.46 8.24 -20.48
N ALA A 321 -5.64 8.53 -19.92
CA ALA A 321 -5.88 8.57 -18.48
C ALA A 321 -5.62 7.21 -17.81
N GLY A 322 -6.08 6.12 -18.41
CA GLY A 322 -5.87 4.77 -17.90
C GLY A 322 -4.40 4.37 -17.86
N GLY A 323 -3.64 4.69 -18.90
CA GLY A 323 -2.20 4.41 -18.97
C GLY A 323 -1.42 5.19 -17.92
N SER A 324 -1.68 6.50 -17.82
CA SER A 324 -1.05 7.37 -16.82
C SER A 324 -1.41 6.99 -15.38
N TRP A 325 -2.66 6.56 -15.12
CA TRP A 325 -3.10 6.02 -13.84
C TRP A 325 -2.25 4.84 -13.38
N VAL A 326 -2.11 3.82 -14.24
CA VAL A 326 -1.35 2.62 -13.90
C VAL A 326 0.13 2.93 -13.74
N MET A 327 0.69 3.74 -14.63
CA MET A 327 2.09 4.14 -14.54
C MET A 327 2.40 4.84 -13.21
N ALA A 328 1.60 5.84 -12.82
CA ALA A 328 1.79 6.58 -11.58
C ALA A 328 1.64 5.67 -10.35
N LEU A 329 0.54 4.93 -10.23
CA LEU A 329 0.30 4.08 -9.06
C LEU A 329 1.31 2.94 -8.94
N SER A 330 1.66 2.30 -10.06
CA SER A 330 2.70 1.26 -10.07
C SER A 330 4.05 1.82 -9.67
N LEU A 331 4.37 3.05 -10.08
CA LEU A 331 5.65 3.67 -9.74
C LEU A 331 5.72 4.01 -8.27
N PHE A 332 4.71 4.68 -7.71
CA PHE A 332 4.66 4.95 -6.27
C PHE A 332 4.76 3.67 -5.44
N ASN A 333 4.03 2.62 -5.83
CA ASN A 333 4.03 1.36 -5.11
C ASN A 333 5.42 0.71 -5.10
N VAL A 334 6.11 0.69 -6.25
CA VAL A 334 7.48 0.15 -6.34
C VAL A 334 8.48 1.03 -5.60
N THR A 335 8.40 2.35 -5.72
CA THR A 335 9.28 3.27 -4.99
C THR A 335 9.14 3.09 -3.48
N ILE A 336 7.91 2.96 -2.94
CA ILE A 336 7.71 2.63 -1.52
C ILE A 336 8.38 1.32 -1.15
N GLN A 337 8.21 0.27 -1.96
CA GLN A 337 8.79 -1.04 -1.67
C GLN A 337 10.33 -1.02 -1.68
N LEU A 338 10.95 -0.32 -2.64
CA LEU A 338 12.40 -0.24 -2.77
C LEU A 338 13.04 0.74 -1.77
N SER A 339 12.35 1.81 -1.39
CA SER A 339 12.80 2.78 -0.39
C SER A 339 12.50 2.37 1.06
N THR A 340 12.04 1.12 1.28
CA THR A 340 11.71 0.63 2.63
C THR A 340 12.46 -0.66 2.96
N PRO A 341 13.09 -0.75 4.14
CA PRO A 341 13.71 -1.98 4.62
C PRO A 341 12.71 -3.14 4.74
N ARG A 342 13.19 -4.38 4.53
CA ARG A 342 12.34 -5.60 4.51
C ARG A 342 11.49 -5.80 5.77
N TRP A 343 11.99 -5.37 6.94
CA TRP A 343 11.28 -5.54 8.21
C TRP A 343 10.06 -4.63 8.37
N VAL A 344 9.97 -3.53 7.59
CA VAL A 344 8.88 -2.53 7.68
C VAL A 344 8.15 -2.30 6.35
N VAL A 345 8.58 -2.94 5.26
CA VAL A 345 8.00 -2.79 3.91
C VAL A 345 6.48 -2.96 3.87
N GLY A 346 5.93 -3.98 4.53
CA GLY A 346 4.48 -4.21 4.55
C GLY A 346 3.69 -3.08 5.20
N ARG A 347 4.25 -2.47 6.24
CA ARG A 347 3.64 -1.34 6.97
C ARG A 347 3.73 -0.04 6.18
N ALA A 348 4.87 0.18 5.50
CA ALA A 348 5.03 1.32 4.60
C ALA A 348 4.07 1.24 3.40
N VAL A 349 3.90 0.05 2.79
CA VAL A 349 2.93 -0.18 1.72
C VAL A 349 1.50 0.06 2.21
N ALA A 350 1.15 -0.41 3.41
CA ALA A 350 -0.16 -0.15 4.00
C ALA A 350 -0.43 1.35 4.18
N LEU A 351 0.48 2.10 4.79
CA LEU A 351 0.36 3.55 4.99
C LEU A 351 0.29 4.32 3.66
N TYR A 352 1.07 3.88 2.66
CA TYR A 352 0.98 4.40 1.30
C TYR A 352 -0.40 4.16 0.68
N GLN A 353 -0.94 2.95 0.79
CA GLN A 353 -2.28 2.65 0.29
C GLN A 353 -3.34 3.48 1.02
N THR A 354 -3.23 3.64 2.35
CA THR A 354 -4.13 4.52 3.12
C THR A 354 -4.08 5.95 2.57
N GLY A 355 -2.89 6.50 2.30
CA GLY A 355 -2.75 7.83 1.71
C GLY A 355 -3.37 7.94 0.32
N VAL A 356 -3.07 7.01 -0.58
CA VAL A 356 -3.60 7.04 -1.96
C VAL A 356 -5.12 6.86 -2.00
N PHE A 357 -5.65 5.82 -1.33
CA PHE A 357 -7.09 5.57 -1.31
C PHE A 357 -7.85 6.60 -0.48
N GLY A 358 -7.24 7.19 0.54
CA GLY A 358 -7.80 8.32 1.26
C GLY A 358 -7.88 9.58 0.40
N GLY A 359 -6.87 9.81 -0.44
CA GLY A 359 -6.94 10.81 -1.50
C GLY A 359 -8.11 10.54 -2.44
N MET A 360 -8.25 9.31 -2.94
CA MET A 360 -9.37 8.94 -3.83
C MET A 360 -10.74 9.13 -3.17
N ALA A 361 -10.94 8.62 -1.95
CA ALA A 361 -12.21 8.71 -1.24
C ALA A 361 -12.59 10.17 -0.93
N GLY A 362 -11.63 10.97 -0.45
CA GLY A 362 -11.82 12.40 -0.19
C GLY A 362 -12.01 13.20 -1.47
N GLY A 363 -11.30 12.84 -2.54
CA GLY A 363 -11.39 13.48 -3.85
C GLY A 363 -12.73 13.23 -4.51
N SER A 364 -13.22 11.99 -4.51
CA SER A 364 -14.56 11.64 -5.00
C SER A 364 -15.65 12.48 -4.32
N TRP A 365 -15.59 12.65 -3.01
CA TRP A 365 -16.53 13.52 -2.29
C TRP A 365 -16.35 15.00 -2.66
N ALA A 366 -15.11 15.52 -2.65
CA ALA A 366 -14.83 16.92 -2.93
C ALA A 366 -15.21 17.32 -4.36
N TRP A 367 -14.83 16.53 -5.36
CA TRP A 367 -15.18 16.79 -6.75
C TRP A 367 -16.67 16.61 -7.02
N GLY A 368 -17.33 15.68 -6.35
CA GLY A 368 -18.79 15.58 -6.36
C GLY A 368 -19.47 16.85 -5.87
N ALA A 369 -19.03 17.37 -4.72
CA ALA A 369 -19.57 18.61 -4.16
C ALA A 369 -19.26 19.85 -5.02
N ILE A 370 -18.10 19.90 -5.66
CA ILE A 370 -17.76 20.96 -6.62
C ILE A 370 -18.63 20.84 -7.87
N ALA A 371 -18.84 19.63 -8.38
CA ALA A 371 -19.66 19.38 -9.56
C ALA A 371 -21.13 19.78 -9.30
N GLU A 372 -21.69 19.46 -8.13
CA GLU A 372 -23.04 19.86 -7.71
C GLU A 372 -23.28 21.38 -7.81
N ASN A 373 -22.29 22.18 -7.41
CA ASN A 373 -22.43 23.64 -7.33
C ASN A 373 -21.97 24.36 -8.60
N PHE A 374 -21.02 23.79 -9.35
CA PHE A 374 -20.33 24.48 -10.44
C PHE A 374 -20.37 23.74 -11.79
N GLY A 375 -20.88 22.51 -11.84
CA GLY A 375 -20.90 21.65 -13.02
C GLY A 375 -19.71 20.68 -13.08
N ALA A 376 -19.93 19.52 -13.70
CA ALA A 376 -18.93 18.45 -13.85
C ALA A 376 -17.73 18.87 -14.74
N ASP A 377 -17.97 19.75 -15.72
CA ASP A 377 -16.94 20.35 -16.59
C ASP A 377 -15.95 21.19 -15.78
N ARG A 378 -16.44 22.10 -14.93
CA ARG A 378 -15.60 22.96 -14.09
C ARG A 378 -14.88 22.17 -13.02
N ALA A 379 -15.53 21.16 -12.45
CA ALA A 379 -14.89 20.23 -11.52
C ALA A 379 -13.71 19.51 -12.18
N MET A 380 -13.87 19.04 -13.43
CA MET A 380 -12.78 18.42 -14.20
C MET A 380 -11.64 19.38 -14.53
N LEU A 381 -11.94 20.65 -14.85
CA LEU A 381 -10.93 21.68 -15.09
C LEU A 381 -10.14 22.01 -13.81
N LEU A 382 -10.82 22.15 -12.67
CA LEU A 382 -10.17 22.37 -11.38
C LEU A 382 -9.31 21.16 -10.95
N ALA A 383 -9.79 19.93 -11.18
CA ALA A 383 -9.01 18.73 -10.95
C ALA A 383 -7.75 18.68 -11.84
N SER A 384 -7.87 19.12 -13.10
CA SER A 384 -6.73 19.24 -14.01
C SER A 384 -5.69 20.26 -13.53
N ALA A 385 -6.13 21.40 -12.99
CA ALA A 385 -5.24 22.38 -12.39
C ALA A 385 -4.50 21.80 -11.18
N LEU A 386 -5.16 20.99 -10.37
CA LEU A 386 -4.53 20.29 -9.24
C LEU A 386 -3.54 19.21 -9.71
N LEU A 387 -3.80 18.54 -10.83
CA LEU A 387 -2.85 17.62 -11.47
C LEU A 387 -1.62 18.34 -12.01
N ILE A 388 -1.79 19.50 -12.66
CA ILE A 388 -0.67 20.33 -13.15
C ILE A 388 0.15 20.84 -11.97
N PHE A 389 -0.51 21.34 -10.92
CA PHE A 389 0.16 21.74 -9.67
C PHE A 389 0.88 20.53 -9.04
N GLY A 390 0.28 19.35 -9.07
CA GLY A 390 0.91 18.08 -8.77
C GLY A 390 2.19 17.92 -9.57
N ALA A 391 2.17 17.92 -10.90
CA ALA A 391 3.38 17.82 -11.71
C ALA A 391 4.48 18.82 -11.30
N LEU A 392 4.12 20.10 -11.10
CA LEU A 392 5.05 21.17 -10.67
C LEU A 392 5.60 20.98 -9.26
N ALA A 393 4.80 20.47 -8.32
CA ALA A 393 5.26 20.14 -6.97
C ALA A 393 6.38 19.09 -6.99
N GLY A 394 6.46 18.28 -8.06
CA GLY A 394 7.55 17.34 -8.30
C GLY A 394 8.92 17.99 -8.46
N LEU A 395 8.98 19.28 -8.83
CA LEU A 395 10.23 20.05 -8.91
C LEU A 395 10.80 20.38 -7.53
N ARG A 396 9.94 20.54 -6.51
CA ARG A 396 10.37 20.79 -5.11
C ARG A 396 10.41 19.53 -4.28
N VAL A 397 9.56 18.56 -4.62
CA VAL A 397 9.37 17.31 -3.90
C VAL A 397 9.56 16.14 -4.87
N PRO A 398 10.78 15.95 -5.43
CA PRO A 398 11.03 14.89 -6.38
C PRO A 398 10.92 13.53 -5.71
N LEU A 399 10.41 12.56 -6.47
CA LEU A 399 10.46 11.17 -6.07
C LEU A 399 11.91 10.72 -5.92
N PRO A 400 12.24 9.96 -4.86
CA PRO A 400 13.56 9.38 -4.70
C PRO A 400 13.83 8.38 -5.84
N ASP A 401 15.03 8.43 -6.42
CA ASP A 401 15.49 7.40 -7.33
C ASP A 401 15.99 6.19 -6.53
N SER A 402 15.73 4.99 -7.06
CA SER A 402 16.03 3.72 -6.38
C SER A 402 17.52 3.49 -6.14
N THR A 403 18.38 4.32 -6.73
CA THR A 403 19.84 4.17 -6.77
C THR A 403 20.55 4.82 -5.58
N ASP A 404 19.87 5.68 -4.82
CA ASP A 404 20.56 6.57 -3.87
C ASP A 404 20.90 5.94 -2.51
N LEU A 405 20.23 4.85 -2.09
CA LEU A 405 20.42 4.27 -0.75
C LEU A 405 20.33 2.74 -0.76
N ASP A 406 21.41 2.06 -0.37
CA ASP A 406 21.38 0.61 -0.12
C ASP A 406 20.71 0.33 1.24
N LEU A 407 19.45 -0.09 1.20
CA LEU A 407 18.65 -0.42 2.37
C LEU A 407 18.74 -1.90 2.78
N ASN A 408 19.68 -2.66 2.19
CA ASN A 408 19.91 -4.03 2.62
C ASN A 408 20.44 -4.06 4.06
N PRO A 409 20.07 -5.11 4.83
CA PRO A 409 20.52 -5.24 6.21
C PRO A 409 22.04 -5.38 6.26
N LEU A 410 22.68 -4.64 7.15
CA LEU A 410 24.13 -4.62 7.31
C LEU A 410 24.65 -5.98 7.81
N ASN A 411 23.85 -6.71 8.61
CA ASN A 411 24.15 -8.07 9.11
C ASN A 411 25.54 -8.25 9.76
N THR A 412 26.15 -7.19 10.29
CA THR A 412 27.44 -7.26 10.99
C THR A 412 27.31 -7.39 12.50
N PHE A 413 26.09 -7.29 13.05
CA PHE A 413 25.87 -7.36 14.48
C PHE A 413 25.98 -8.81 14.97
N THR A 414 26.93 -9.05 15.87
CA THR A 414 27.00 -10.27 16.67
C THR A 414 26.49 -9.95 18.07
N GLU A 415 25.48 -10.69 18.54
CA GLU A 415 24.96 -10.51 19.90
C GLU A 415 26.09 -10.75 20.91
N PRO A 416 26.34 -9.83 21.86
CA PRO A 416 27.39 -10.01 22.84
C PRO A 416 27.05 -11.18 23.77
N ALA A 417 28.04 -12.02 24.07
CA ALA A 417 27.89 -13.07 25.08
C ALA A 417 27.73 -12.41 26.47
N LEU A 418 26.49 -12.31 26.95
CA LEU A 418 26.18 -11.78 28.27
C LEU A 418 26.26 -12.86 29.33
N ARG A 419 26.87 -12.52 30.47
CA ARG A 419 26.84 -13.35 31.68
C ARG A 419 25.50 -13.32 32.41
N LEU A 420 24.57 -12.44 32.04
CA LEU A 420 23.24 -12.35 32.64
C LEU A 420 22.22 -13.17 31.84
N ASP A 421 21.32 -13.89 32.53
CA ASP A 421 20.19 -14.56 31.89
C ASP A 421 19.05 -13.60 31.54
N LEU A 422 19.28 -12.82 30.49
CA LEU A 422 18.27 -11.96 29.91
C LEU A 422 17.25 -12.79 29.13
N LYS A 423 16.00 -12.74 29.57
CA LYS A 423 14.85 -13.15 28.74
C LYS A 423 14.66 -12.11 27.65
N GLN A 424 14.12 -12.51 26.50
CA GLN A 424 13.84 -11.57 25.39
C GLN A 424 12.99 -10.34 25.80
N ARG A 425 12.16 -10.49 26.83
CA ARG A 425 11.30 -9.45 27.39
C ARG A 425 11.96 -8.58 28.48
N SER A 426 13.18 -8.89 28.90
CA SER A 426 13.90 -8.15 29.93
C SER A 426 14.23 -6.74 29.44
N GLY A 427 13.98 -5.74 30.26
CA GLY A 427 14.21 -4.32 29.97
C GLY A 427 13.52 -3.44 31.02
N PRO A 428 13.61 -2.11 30.92
CA PRO A 428 14.24 -1.34 29.84
C PRO A 428 15.76 -1.54 29.77
N ILE A 429 16.33 -1.40 28.57
CA ILE A 429 17.79 -1.47 28.37
C ILE A 429 18.29 -0.08 27.99
N MET A 430 19.21 0.45 28.78
CA MET A 430 19.93 1.69 28.52
C MET A 430 21.26 1.37 27.86
N ILE A 431 21.56 2.07 26.76
CA ILE A 431 22.82 1.94 26.04
C ILE A 431 23.57 3.24 26.12
N MET A 432 24.85 3.17 26.47
CA MET A 432 25.76 4.31 26.45
C MET A 432 26.93 3.99 25.54
N VAL A 433 27.31 4.93 24.67
CA VAL A 433 28.48 4.78 23.79
C VAL A 433 29.37 6.00 23.95
N ASP A 434 30.59 5.75 24.39
CA ASP A 434 31.57 6.81 24.66
C ASP A 434 32.45 7.05 23.42
N TYR A 435 32.59 8.31 23.06
CA TYR A 435 33.44 8.80 21.98
C TYR A 435 34.43 9.82 22.54
N GLU A 436 35.68 9.66 22.20
CA GLU A 436 36.73 10.66 22.39
C GLU A 436 36.89 11.46 21.10
N ILE A 437 36.63 12.77 21.15
CA ILE A 437 36.53 13.68 20.00
C ILE A 437 37.40 14.90 20.24
N ALA A 438 38.18 15.29 19.24
CA ALA A 438 39.01 16.49 19.29
C ALA A 438 38.19 17.77 19.28
N GLN A 439 38.67 18.83 19.94
CA GLN A 439 37.98 20.13 19.93
C GLN A 439 37.77 20.72 18.52
N GLU A 440 38.72 20.49 17.61
CA GLU A 440 38.63 20.94 16.21
C GLU A 440 37.53 20.22 15.41
N ASP A 441 37.21 18.97 15.79
CA ASP A 441 36.25 18.10 15.11
C ASP A 441 34.83 18.20 15.69
N VAL A 442 34.63 18.92 16.81
CA VAL A 442 33.34 18.99 17.53
C VAL A 442 32.19 19.44 16.63
N THR A 443 32.43 20.42 15.76
CA THR A 443 31.38 20.95 14.87
C THR A 443 30.88 19.87 13.90
N GLU A 444 31.80 19.12 13.30
CA GLU A 444 31.44 18.01 12.41
C GLU A 444 30.79 16.87 13.21
N PHE A 445 31.34 16.52 14.37
CA PHE A 445 30.79 15.50 15.25
C PHE A 445 29.34 15.79 15.64
N LEU A 446 29.02 17.02 16.06
CA LEU A 446 27.65 17.42 16.39
C LEU A 446 26.70 17.33 15.19
N ALA A 447 27.16 17.68 13.99
CA ALA A 447 26.37 17.53 12.76
C ALA A 447 26.06 16.05 12.46
N VAL A 448 27.06 15.17 12.59
CA VAL A 448 26.90 13.72 12.41
C VAL A 448 26.00 13.12 13.50
N MET A 449 26.17 13.53 14.76
CA MET A 449 25.33 13.06 15.87
C MET A 449 23.88 13.51 15.74
N ASN A 450 23.62 14.69 15.17
CA ASN A 450 22.25 15.14 14.85
C ASN A 450 21.60 14.23 13.77
N ALA A 451 22.35 13.87 12.73
CA ALA A 451 21.88 12.89 11.74
C ALA A 451 21.63 11.51 12.40
N ARG A 452 22.56 11.06 13.25
CA ARG A 452 22.48 9.78 13.95
C ARG A 452 21.31 9.70 14.93
N ARG A 453 21.02 10.77 15.66
CA ARG A 453 19.84 10.88 16.54
C ARG A 453 18.56 10.51 15.79
N ARG A 454 18.38 11.04 14.57
CA ARG A 454 17.20 10.73 13.74
C ARG A 454 17.12 9.25 13.39
N ILE A 455 18.24 8.65 12.98
CA ILE A 455 18.34 7.21 12.67
C ILE A 455 17.99 6.35 13.90
N ARG A 456 18.55 6.66 15.09
CA ARG A 456 18.27 5.95 16.34
C ARG A 456 16.78 5.94 16.69
N ILE A 457 16.16 7.12 16.67
CA ILE A 457 14.75 7.25 17.07
C ILE A 457 13.83 6.56 16.04
N ARG A 458 14.16 6.68 14.74
CA ARG A 458 13.47 6.00 13.63
C ARG A 458 13.44 4.48 13.82
N ASP A 459 14.54 3.87 14.25
CA ASP A 459 14.68 2.40 14.34
C ASP A 459 14.17 1.79 15.65
N GLY A 460 13.80 2.63 16.62
CA GLY A 460 13.13 2.18 17.83
C GLY A 460 13.54 2.88 19.12
N ALA A 461 14.69 3.54 19.13
CA ALA A 461 15.26 4.11 20.35
C ALA A 461 14.37 5.21 20.95
N GLN A 462 14.38 5.31 22.28
CA GLN A 462 13.68 6.28 23.09
C GLN A 462 14.67 7.06 23.96
N GLN A 463 14.27 8.23 24.45
CA GLN A 463 15.09 9.04 25.38
C GLN A 463 16.55 9.19 24.95
N TRP A 464 16.77 9.49 23.67
CA TRP A 464 18.12 9.73 23.16
C TRP A 464 18.66 11.05 23.72
N ALA A 465 19.90 11.03 24.22
CA ALA A 465 20.64 12.24 24.58
C ALA A 465 22.12 12.10 24.20
N LEU A 466 22.78 13.24 24.05
CA LEU A 466 24.21 13.35 23.88
C LEU A 466 24.76 14.14 25.06
N LEU A 467 25.63 13.51 25.83
CA LEU A 467 26.23 14.07 27.03
C LEU A 467 27.68 14.45 26.72
N ARG A 468 28.16 15.52 27.34
CA ARG A 468 29.57 15.89 27.35
C ARG A 468 30.07 15.74 28.77
N ASP A 469 31.18 15.05 28.94
CA ASP A 469 31.82 14.92 30.25
C ASP A 469 32.37 16.30 30.68
N LEU A 470 32.04 16.70 31.90
CA LEU A 470 32.46 17.98 32.48
C LEU A 470 33.89 17.93 33.02
N GLU A 471 34.35 16.75 33.45
CA GLU A 471 35.70 16.51 33.95
C GLU A 471 36.65 16.23 32.79
N ASN A 472 36.17 15.55 31.74
CA ASN A 472 36.94 15.26 30.52
C ASN A 472 36.22 15.81 29.27
N PRO A 473 36.40 17.08 28.91
CA PRO A 473 35.63 17.75 27.84
C PRO A 473 35.76 17.15 26.43
N ASP A 474 36.74 16.27 26.20
CA ASP A 474 36.93 15.55 24.93
C ASP A 474 36.11 14.26 24.86
N VAL A 475 35.50 13.83 25.97
CA VAL A 475 34.65 12.64 26.05
C VAL A 475 33.18 13.02 25.91
N TRP A 476 32.52 12.37 24.95
CA TRP A 476 31.11 12.53 24.64
C TRP A 476 30.40 11.17 24.73
N THR A 477 29.25 11.12 25.39
CA THR A 477 28.48 9.88 25.57
C THR A 477 27.13 9.98 24.88
N GLU A 478 26.90 9.14 23.87
CA GLU A 478 25.56 8.91 23.31
C GLU A 478 24.79 7.96 24.22
N THR A 479 23.63 8.40 24.72
CA THR A 479 22.72 7.55 25.52
C THR A 479 21.38 7.38 24.84
N TYR A 480 20.80 6.17 24.92
CA TYR A 480 19.44 5.89 24.46
C TYR A 480 18.86 4.65 25.14
N HIS A 481 17.53 4.60 25.18
CA HIS A 481 16.77 3.52 25.79
C HIS A 481 16.06 2.67 24.73
N VAL A 482 15.97 1.37 24.99
CA VAL A 482 15.12 0.45 24.23
C VAL A 482 14.25 -0.36 25.21
N PRO A 483 12.99 -0.67 24.86
CA PRO A 483 12.05 -1.25 25.82
C PRO A 483 12.44 -2.62 26.36
N THR A 484 13.11 -3.43 25.54
CA THR A 484 13.46 -4.82 25.87
C THR A 484 14.75 -5.24 25.16
N TRP A 485 15.37 -6.32 25.65
CA TRP A 485 16.54 -6.94 25.04
C TRP A 485 16.28 -7.39 23.60
N VAL A 486 15.09 -7.96 23.31
CA VAL A 486 14.76 -8.32 21.92
C VAL A 486 14.64 -7.08 21.02
N GLU A 487 14.14 -5.95 21.53
CA GLU A 487 14.14 -4.69 20.77
C GLU A 487 15.55 -4.11 20.62
N TYR A 488 16.46 -4.34 21.56
CA TYR A 488 17.88 -4.01 21.41
C TYR A 488 18.55 -4.79 20.27
N VAL A 489 18.36 -6.10 20.24
CA VAL A 489 18.88 -6.98 19.17
C VAL A 489 18.28 -6.57 17.84
N ARG A 490 16.95 -6.42 17.77
CA ARG A 490 16.25 -5.95 16.56
C ARG A 490 16.72 -4.58 16.11
N HIS A 491 16.96 -3.63 17.02
CA HIS A 491 17.49 -2.32 16.68
C HIS A 491 18.84 -2.43 15.95
N HIS A 492 19.68 -3.42 16.29
CA HIS A 492 20.96 -3.62 15.61
C HIS A 492 20.84 -4.40 14.31
N GLU A 493 19.92 -5.37 14.22
CA GLU A 493 19.61 -6.09 12.98
C GLU A 493 18.90 -5.22 11.92
N ARG A 494 18.13 -4.21 12.36
CA ARG A 494 17.42 -3.27 11.47
C ARG A 494 18.34 -2.28 10.75
N ARG A 495 19.62 -2.20 11.12
CA ARG A 495 20.58 -1.27 10.50
C ARG A 495 20.79 -1.60 9.03
N THR A 496 20.69 -0.57 8.20
CA THR A 496 20.93 -0.70 6.76
C THR A 496 22.36 -0.32 6.39
N GLN A 497 22.83 -0.73 5.21
CA GLN A 497 24.11 -0.29 4.64
C GLN A 497 24.17 1.25 4.53
N ALA A 498 23.07 1.89 4.13
CA ALA A 498 22.96 3.35 4.09
C ALA A 498 23.16 4.02 5.47
N ASP A 499 22.76 3.36 6.57
CA ASP A 499 22.98 3.90 7.91
C ASP A 499 24.43 3.68 8.40
N ALA A 500 25.19 2.77 7.77
CA ALA A 500 26.57 2.46 8.15
C ALA A 500 27.51 3.63 7.90
N GLU A 501 27.29 4.43 6.85
CA GLU A 501 28.12 5.60 6.52
C GLU A 501 28.13 6.61 7.68
N SER A 502 26.98 6.85 8.31
CA SER A 502 26.90 7.74 9.47
C SER A 502 27.70 7.20 10.66
N TYR A 503 27.73 5.88 10.84
CA TYR A 503 28.52 5.24 11.91
C TYR A 503 30.02 5.29 11.60
N GLU A 504 30.42 5.01 10.36
CA GLU A 504 31.82 5.12 9.92
C GLU A 504 32.37 6.54 10.05
N ARG A 505 31.57 7.56 9.73
CA ARG A 505 31.96 8.96 9.94
C ARG A 505 32.21 9.27 11.40
N VAL A 506 31.37 8.81 12.33
CA VAL A 506 31.64 8.97 13.77
C VAL A 506 32.91 8.21 14.18
N LEU A 507 33.15 7.01 13.64
CA LEU A 507 34.36 6.25 13.93
C LEU A 507 35.63 6.96 13.44
N LYS A 508 35.58 7.67 12.31
CA LYS A 508 36.73 8.46 11.82
C LYS A 508 37.06 9.66 12.71
N LEU A 509 36.06 10.25 13.34
CA LEU A 509 36.24 11.36 14.28
C LEU A 509 36.67 10.89 15.68
N HIS A 510 36.56 9.59 15.96
CA HIS A 510 36.98 9.01 17.23
C HIS A 510 38.50 8.82 17.27
N ARG A 511 39.16 9.44 18.25
CA ARG A 511 40.64 9.42 18.35
C ARG A 511 41.24 8.17 19.00
N ALA A 512 40.49 7.47 19.85
CA ALA A 512 41.06 6.33 20.54
C ALA A 512 41.42 5.20 19.56
N LYS A 513 42.49 4.47 19.86
CA LYS A 513 42.92 3.30 19.05
C LYS A 513 41.93 2.15 19.10
N GLU A 514 41.15 2.08 20.18
CA GLU A 514 40.12 1.07 20.38
C GLU A 514 38.77 1.54 19.83
N ARG A 515 37.86 0.59 19.57
CA ARG A 515 36.49 0.95 19.16
C ARG A 515 35.77 1.67 20.31
N PRO A 516 34.80 2.56 20.02
CA PRO A 516 33.99 3.23 21.03
C PRO A 516 33.43 2.23 22.04
N LYS A 517 33.61 2.52 23.33
CA LYS A 517 33.18 1.64 24.41
C LYS A 517 31.66 1.66 24.49
N VAL A 518 31.03 0.49 24.39
CA VAL A 518 29.57 0.33 24.45
C VAL A 518 29.17 -0.31 25.78
N HIS A 519 28.49 0.47 26.62
CA HIS A 519 27.90 0.00 27.86
C HIS A 519 26.44 -0.39 27.62
N ARG A 520 26.03 -1.54 28.17
CA ARG A 520 24.68 -2.09 28.07
C ARG A 520 24.16 -2.34 29.47
N MET A 521 23.22 -1.54 29.91
CA MET A 521 22.70 -1.55 31.26
C MET A 521 21.23 -1.94 31.25
N ILE A 522 20.81 -2.80 32.17
CA ILE A 522 19.39 -3.02 32.45
C ILE A 522 18.94 -1.98 33.47
N GLU A 523 17.93 -1.20 33.12
CA GLU A 523 17.40 -0.15 33.99
C GLU A 523 16.45 -0.76 35.00
N ARG A 524 16.63 -0.43 36.29
CA ARG A 524 15.66 -0.75 37.36
C ARG A 524 15.05 0.53 37.90
N GLN A 525 13.79 0.74 37.56
CA GLN A 525 13.04 1.92 38.03
C GLN A 525 12.56 1.75 39.48
N THR A 526 12.41 0.50 39.93
CA THR A 526 12.13 0.13 41.32
C THR A 526 13.12 -0.94 41.77
N VAL A 527 13.69 -0.79 42.96
CA VAL A 527 14.67 -1.73 43.52
C VAL A 527 13.95 -2.70 44.47
N SER A 528 13.50 -3.84 43.94
CA SER A 528 12.93 -4.94 44.72
C SER A 528 14.01 -5.93 45.14
N LEU A 529 13.90 -6.48 46.36
CA LEU A 529 14.82 -7.51 46.89
C LEU A 529 14.79 -8.84 46.11
N HIS A 530 13.78 -9.05 45.26
CA HIS A 530 13.58 -10.30 44.52
C HIS A 530 13.71 -10.17 43.00
N ASP A 531 13.97 -8.97 42.47
CA ASP A 531 14.09 -8.71 41.03
C ASP A 531 15.52 -8.90 40.51
N ASP A 532 16.28 -9.87 41.04
CA ASP A 532 17.63 -10.11 40.53
C ASP A 532 17.65 -10.90 39.21
N THR A 533 18.64 -10.60 38.36
CA THR A 533 18.84 -11.31 37.09
C THR A 533 19.99 -12.29 37.26
N PRO A 534 19.73 -13.61 37.26
CA PRO A 534 20.76 -14.59 37.60
C PRO A 534 21.87 -14.63 36.56
N LEU A 535 23.07 -15.01 37.03
CA LEU A 535 24.25 -15.17 36.20
C LEU A 535 24.22 -16.51 35.45
N LYS A 536 24.94 -16.57 34.33
CA LYS A 536 25.24 -17.77 33.56
C LYS A 536 26.66 -18.23 33.88
N ASP A 537 26.85 -19.54 33.99
CA ASP A 537 28.18 -20.15 34.02
C ASP A 537 28.88 -20.07 32.64
N GLU A 538 30.14 -20.49 32.61
CA GLU A 538 30.96 -20.53 31.38
C GLU A 538 30.39 -21.43 30.27
N HIS A 539 29.40 -22.27 30.59
CA HIS A 539 28.71 -23.19 29.67
C HIS A 539 27.29 -22.71 29.32
N GLY A 540 26.87 -21.53 29.79
CA GLY A 540 25.56 -20.92 29.52
C GLY A 540 24.39 -21.44 30.35
N LYS A 541 24.63 -22.21 31.42
CA LYS A 541 23.60 -22.64 32.39
C LYS A 541 23.47 -21.61 33.51
N ILE A 542 22.27 -21.53 34.10
CA ILE A 542 21.97 -20.63 35.22
C ILE A 542 22.76 -21.11 36.44
N THR A 543 23.62 -20.24 37.00
CA THR A 543 24.22 -20.47 38.31
C THR A 543 23.19 -20.14 39.38
N GLU A 544 22.87 -21.12 40.23
CA GLU A 544 22.01 -20.94 41.42
C GLU A 544 22.65 -20.01 42.46
#